data_AF-X1BM03-F1
#
_entry.id   AF-X1BM03-F1
#
_cell.length_a   1.000
_cell.length_b   1.000
_cell.length_c   1.000
_cell.angle_alpha   90.00
_cell.angle_beta   90.00
_cell.angle_gamma   90.00
#
_symmetry.space_group_name_H-M   'P 1'
#
loop_
_entity.id
_entity.type
_entity.pdbx_description
1 polymer ?
#
loop_
_entity_poly.entity_id
_entity_poly.type
_entity_poly.pdbx_seq_one_letter_code
_entity_poly.pdbx_strand_id
1 'polypeptide(L)'
;MEELRGNLITLALVTDPFGEYDENFLRLCFQDVVIPFKEHYVVDLSQPIDDIVSKHHRYYARKALNEVQVQVCTVPSQFTEEWIALYDNLIERHEIKGIKAFSRTIFEEQLNMPGLIMLRAVHQNIGVGAQLWFSQEEVGYNHLTAISETGYGLYASYALQWYATRFFSDKVRWLDLGG
;
A
#
# COMPACT_ATOMS: atom_id res chain seq x y z
N MET A 1 15.79 -21.79 13.68
CA MET A 1 16.47 -22.38 12.50
C MET A 1 17.11 -23.74 12.81
N GLU A 2 17.70 -23.94 13.99
CA GLU A 2 18.32 -25.23 14.38
C GLU A 2 17.38 -26.46 14.24
N GLU A 3 16.10 -26.32 14.57
CA GLU A 3 15.10 -27.42 14.52
C GLU A 3 14.75 -27.88 13.08
N LEU A 4 15.03 -27.03 12.09
CA LEU A 4 14.77 -27.31 10.68
C LEU A 4 16.02 -27.84 9.96
N ARG A 5 17.14 -27.93 10.67
CA ARG A 5 18.46 -28.30 10.14
C ARG A 5 18.42 -29.75 9.66
N GLY A 6 18.56 -29.93 8.34
CA GLY A 6 18.52 -31.25 7.67
C GLY A 6 17.19 -31.62 7.02
N ASN A 7 16.11 -30.84 7.24
CA ASN A 7 14.79 -31.07 6.64
C ASN A 7 14.39 -30.02 5.60
N LEU A 8 15.10 -28.90 5.55
CA LEU A 8 14.78 -27.76 4.67
C LEU A 8 15.62 -27.84 3.39
N ILE A 9 14.94 -27.89 2.23
CA ILE A 9 15.62 -27.98 0.92
C ILE A 9 16.01 -26.58 0.43
N THR A 10 15.15 -25.56 0.62
CA THR A 10 15.44 -24.15 0.28
C THR A 10 14.52 -23.20 1.06
N LEU A 11 15.05 -22.08 1.55
CA LEU A 11 14.29 -20.95 2.09
C LEU A 11 14.62 -19.70 1.26
N ALA A 12 13.59 -19.04 0.74
CA ALA A 12 13.70 -17.74 0.09
C ALA A 12 12.66 -16.80 0.70
N LEU A 13 13.06 -15.56 1.01
CA LEU A 13 12.19 -14.54 1.56
C LEU A 13 12.59 -13.15 1.08
N VAL A 14 11.63 -12.23 1.08
CA VAL A 14 11.87 -10.79 0.94
C VAL A 14 11.75 -10.20 2.34
N THR A 15 12.82 -9.57 2.81
CA THR A 15 12.89 -8.95 4.13
C THR A 15 12.11 -7.65 4.17
N ASP A 16 11.50 -7.35 5.32
CA ASP A 16 10.92 -6.04 5.61
C ASP A 16 12.02 -4.95 5.68
N PRO A 17 11.91 -3.82 4.97
CA PRO A 17 12.89 -2.73 5.10
C PRO A 17 13.00 -2.12 6.52
N PHE A 18 12.01 -2.33 7.40
CA PHE A 18 12.02 -1.84 8.78
C PHE A 18 12.49 -2.86 9.83
N GLY A 19 12.90 -4.07 9.40
CA GLY A 19 13.35 -5.09 10.34
C GLY A 19 14.66 -4.75 11.05
N GLU A 20 14.85 -5.31 12.26
CA GLU A 20 16.07 -5.13 13.07
C GLU A 20 17.25 -5.97 12.56
N TYR A 21 17.71 -5.71 11.34
CA TYR A 21 18.86 -6.37 10.74
C TYR A 21 19.61 -5.46 9.77
N ASP A 22 20.87 -5.79 9.53
CA ASP A 22 21.67 -5.20 8.46
C ASP A 22 22.05 -6.26 7.42
N GLU A 23 22.66 -5.81 6.32
CA GLU A 23 23.09 -6.71 5.25
C GLU A 23 24.10 -7.76 5.75
N ASN A 24 24.96 -7.41 6.70
CA ASN A 24 25.95 -8.34 7.24
C ASN A 24 25.28 -9.48 7.99
N PHE A 25 24.30 -9.18 8.84
CA PHE A 25 23.49 -10.17 9.53
C PHE A 25 22.77 -11.08 8.54
N LEU A 26 22.14 -10.51 7.51
CA LEU A 26 21.47 -11.30 6.48
C LEU A 26 22.45 -12.22 5.73
N ARG A 27 23.67 -11.76 5.41
CA ARG A 27 24.72 -12.59 4.78
C ARG A 27 25.20 -13.72 5.68
N LEU A 28 25.20 -13.53 7.00
CA LEU A 28 25.52 -14.60 7.95
C LEU A 28 24.40 -15.65 8.01
N CYS A 29 23.14 -15.23 7.93
CA CYS A 29 21.97 -16.11 7.93
C CYS A 29 21.78 -16.85 6.59
N PHE A 30 21.94 -16.13 5.48
CA PHE A 30 21.72 -16.59 4.11
C PHE A 30 23.06 -16.62 3.37
N GLN A 31 23.85 -17.66 3.65
CA GLN A 31 25.22 -17.77 3.16
C GLN A 31 25.29 -17.98 1.63
N ASP A 32 24.20 -18.43 1.01
CA ASP A 32 24.15 -18.73 -0.42
C ASP A 32 23.85 -17.48 -1.26
N VAL A 33 22.76 -16.76 -0.95
CA VAL A 33 22.26 -15.64 -1.77
C VAL A 33 21.67 -14.54 -0.90
N VAL A 34 22.23 -13.32 -1.02
CA VAL A 34 21.67 -12.07 -0.51
C VAL A 34 21.82 -11.00 -1.57
N ILE A 35 20.70 -10.45 -2.03
CA ILE A 35 20.63 -9.47 -3.11
C ILE A 35 19.72 -8.32 -2.63
N PRO A 36 20.19 -7.06 -2.67
CA PRO A 36 19.31 -5.91 -2.46
C PRO A 36 18.13 -5.94 -3.42
N PHE A 37 16.92 -5.79 -2.89
CA PHE A 37 15.70 -5.85 -3.69
C PHE A 37 14.85 -4.59 -3.47
N LYS A 38 14.87 -3.73 -4.49
CA LYS A 38 14.15 -2.45 -4.58
C LYS A 38 14.55 -1.42 -3.52
N GLU A 39 14.30 -0.15 -3.85
CA GLU A 39 14.37 0.95 -2.91
C GLU A 39 12.94 1.34 -2.53
N HIS A 40 12.67 1.45 -1.23
CA HIS A 40 11.36 1.85 -0.74
C HIS A 40 11.34 3.34 -0.43
N TYR A 41 10.23 3.99 -0.76
CA TYR A 41 9.99 5.39 -0.40
C TYR A 41 9.23 5.45 0.91
N VAL A 42 9.81 6.12 1.90
CA VAL A 42 9.24 6.20 3.25
C VAL A 42 8.88 7.63 3.63
N VAL A 43 7.83 7.79 4.42
CA VAL A 43 7.40 9.07 5.00
C VAL A 43 7.55 9.03 6.51
N ASP A 44 8.28 10.01 7.06
CA ASP A 44 8.41 10.22 8.50
C ASP A 44 7.24 11.06 9.04
N LEU A 45 6.29 10.42 9.71
CA LEU A 45 5.13 11.09 10.30
C LEU A 45 5.45 11.76 11.65
N SER A 46 6.67 11.62 12.18
CA SER A 46 7.10 12.43 13.34
C SER A 46 7.34 13.90 12.98
N GLN A 47 7.46 14.20 11.69
CA GLN A 47 7.65 15.55 11.17
C GLN A 47 6.31 16.21 10.80
N PRO A 48 6.21 17.54 10.83
CA PRO A 48 4.99 18.24 10.40
C PRO A 48 4.63 17.90 8.94
N ILE A 49 3.37 17.52 8.71
CA ILE A 49 2.87 17.10 7.39
C ILE A 49 3.14 18.17 6.31
N ASP A 50 3.07 19.45 6.67
CA ASP A 50 3.30 20.56 5.74
C ASP A 50 4.75 20.69 5.26
N ASP A 51 5.70 20.08 5.98
CA ASP A 51 7.13 20.08 5.65
C ASP A 51 7.51 18.85 4.83
N ILE A 52 6.89 17.70 5.09
CA ILE A 52 7.15 16.45 4.35
C ILE A 52 6.33 16.33 3.05
N VAL A 53 5.19 17.00 2.93
CA VAL A 53 4.35 16.99 1.71
C VAL A 53 4.59 18.24 0.86
N SER A 54 5.05 18.02 -0.37
CA SER A 54 5.35 19.10 -1.32
C SER A 54 4.16 20.04 -1.56
N LYS A 55 4.43 21.33 -1.82
CA LYS A 55 3.39 22.32 -2.15
C LYS A 55 2.53 21.88 -3.34
N HIS A 56 3.13 21.20 -4.32
CA HIS A 56 2.45 20.64 -5.48
C HIS A 56 1.44 19.55 -5.08
N HIS A 57 1.86 18.57 -4.27
CA HIS A 57 0.98 17.51 -3.78
C HIS A 57 -0.15 18.08 -2.92
N ARG A 58 0.14 19.05 -2.04
CA ARG A 58 -0.87 19.73 -1.24
C ARG A 58 -1.91 20.48 -2.09
N TYR A 59 -1.48 21.13 -3.16
CA TYR A 59 -2.38 21.80 -4.10
C TYR A 59 -3.36 20.82 -4.77
N TYR A 60 -2.84 19.73 -5.34
CA TYR A 60 -3.70 18.74 -6.01
C TYR A 60 -4.57 17.96 -5.03
N ALA A 61 -4.09 17.68 -3.81
CA ALA A 61 -4.92 17.09 -2.77
C ALA A 61 -6.11 17.99 -2.41
N ARG A 62 -5.89 19.30 -2.20
CA ARG A 62 -6.97 20.25 -1.93
C ARG A 62 -7.95 20.35 -3.11
N LYS A 63 -7.42 20.37 -4.35
CA LYS A 63 -8.24 20.38 -5.56
C LYS A 63 -9.12 19.14 -5.65
N ALA A 64 -8.55 17.96 -5.43
CA ALA A 64 -9.26 16.69 -5.47
C ALA A 64 -10.34 16.60 -4.38
N LEU A 65 -10.03 17.03 -3.16
CA LEU A 65 -10.94 16.96 -2.00
C LEU A 65 -12.18 17.87 -2.11
N ASN A 66 -12.23 18.79 -3.08
CA ASN A 66 -13.44 19.53 -3.39
C ASN A 66 -14.48 18.69 -4.13
N GLU A 67 -14.04 17.65 -4.84
CA GLU A 67 -14.89 16.78 -5.68
C GLU A 67 -14.99 15.35 -5.12
N VAL A 68 -13.98 14.91 -4.37
CA VAL A 68 -13.82 13.54 -3.89
C VAL A 68 -13.82 13.52 -2.37
N GLN A 69 -14.64 12.63 -1.80
CA GLN A 69 -14.58 12.30 -0.38
C GLN A 69 -13.70 11.06 -0.18
N VAL A 70 -12.79 11.10 0.80
CA VAL A 70 -12.08 9.88 1.23
C VAL A 70 -12.76 9.28 2.46
N GLN A 71 -13.06 8.00 2.41
CA GLN A 71 -13.73 7.22 3.45
C GLN A 71 -12.82 6.10 3.94
N VAL A 72 -12.77 5.90 5.26
CA VAL A 72 -12.11 4.74 5.87
C VAL A 72 -13.13 3.60 5.93
N CYS A 73 -12.77 2.43 5.43
CA CYS A 73 -13.63 1.26 5.39
C CYS A 73 -13.11 0.19 6.35
N THR A 74 -13.92 -0.12 7.36
CA THR A 74 -13.61 -1.12 8.40
C THR A 74 -13.99 -2.53 8.01
N VAL A 75 -14.78 -2.71 6.94
CA VAL A 75 -15.13 -4.00 6.35
C VAL A 75 -14.85 -3.93 4.84
N PRO A 76 -13.58 -4.09 4.40
CA PRO A 76 -13.21 -3.93 2.99
C PRO A 76 -13.92 -4.91 2.04
N SER A 77 -14.22 -6.13 2.51
CA SER A 77 -14.88 -7.18 1.72
C SER A 77 -16.29 -6.83 1.23
N GLN A 78 -16.94 -5.80 1.79
CA GLN A 78 -18.21 -5.30 1.24
C GLN A 78 -18.03 -4.57 -0.12
N PHE A 79 -16.79 -4.21 -0.48
CA PHE A 79 -16.44 -3.47 -1.69
C PHE A 79 -15.64 -4.32 -2.70
N THR A 80 -15.71 -5.66 -2.60
CA THR A 80 -14.96 -6.56 -3.49
C THR A 80 -15.17 -6.28 -4.98
N GLU A 81 -16.43 -6.13 -5.42
CA GLU A 81 -16.72 -5.83 -6.83
C GLU A 81 -16.15 -4.49 -7.29
N GLU A 82 -16.22 -3.49 -6.43
CA GLU A 82 -15.66 -2.17 -6.73
C GLU A 82 -14.13 -2.23 -6.80
N TRP A 83 -13.49 -2.92 -5.86
CA TRP A 83 -12.04 -3.10 -5.84
C TRP A 83 -11.54 -3.81 -7.11
N ILE A 84 -12.23 -4.89 -7.52
CA ILE A 84 -11.90 -5.62 -8.75
C ILE A 84 -12.03 -4.68 -9.95
N ALA A 85 -13.12 -3.94 -10.09
CA ALA A 85 -13.30 -3.01 -11.20
C ALA A 85 -12.23 -1.90 -11.24
N LEU A 86 -11.83 -1.37 -10.09
CA LEU A 86 -10.73 -0.40 -10.00
C LEU A 86 -9.40 -1.02 -10.41
N TYR A 87 -9.13 -2.25 -9.97
CA TYR A 87 -7.88 -2.94 -10.28
C TYR A 87 -7.82 -3.41 -11.73
N ASP A 88 -8.93 -3.82 -12.33
CA ASP A 88 -9.03 -4.15 -13.75
C ASP A 88 -8.64 -2.93 -14.62
N ASN A 89 -9.07 -1.72 -14.23
CA ASN A 89 -8.61 -0.50 -14.90
C ASN A 89 -7.08 -0.32 -14.81
N LEU A 90 -6.48 -0.66 -13.67
CA LEU A 90 -5.02 -0.63 -13.49
C LEU A 90 -4.34 -1.67 -14.38
N ILE A 91 -4.88 -2.89 -14.47
CA ILE A 91 -4.38 -3.97 -15.33
C ILE A 91 -4.40 -3.52 -16.79
N GLU A 92 -5.54 -3.02 -17.27
CA GLU A 92 -5.72 -2.57 -18.65
C GLU A 92 -4.76 -1.43 -18.99
N ARG A 93 -4.68 -0.41 -18.11
CA ARG A 93 -3.87 0.79 -18.33
C ARG A 93 -2.38 0.51 -18.36
N HIS A 94 -1.90 -0.42 -17.54
CA HIS A 94 -0.47 -0.71 -17.38
C HIS A 94 -0.05 -2.06 -17.97
N GLU A 95 -0.95 -2.72 -18.70
CA GLU A 95 -0.78 -4.05 -19.27
C GLU A 95 -0.20 -5.07 -18.27
N ILE A 96 -0.71 -5.05 -17.05
CA ILE A 96 -0.18 -5.89 -15.96
C ILE A 96 -0.42 -7.36 -16.30
N LYS A 97 0.63 -8.18 -16.20
CA LYS A 97 0.61 -9.61 -16.56
C LYS A 97 1.24 -10.46 -15.46
N GLY A 98 0.99 -11.77 -15.52
CA GLY A 98 1.57 -12.76 -14.61
C GLY A 98 1.06 -12.60 -13.18
N ILE A 99 1.92 -12.86 -12.20
CA ILE A 99 1.56 -12.90 -10.77
C ILE A 99 1.03 -11.58 -10.20
N LYS A 100 1.19 -10.46 -10.91
CA LYS A 100 0.68 -9.14 -10.52
C LYS A 100 -0.76 -8.89 -10.99
N ALA A 101 -1.26 -9.70 -11.93
CA ALA A 101 -2.65 -9.70 -12.35
C ALA A 101 -3.43 -10.65 -11.42
N PHE A 102 -3.75 -10.15 -10.22
CA PHE A 102 -4.42 -10.94 -9.20
C PHE A 102 -5.79 -11.41 -9.66
N SER A 103 -6.18 -12.61 -9.24
CA SER A 103 -7.51 -13.15 -9.49
C SER A 103 -8.50 -12.61 -8.46
N ARG A 104 -9.79 -12.71 -8.79
CA ARG A 104 -10.90 -12.48 -7.86
C ARG A 104 -10.71 -13.21 -6.52
N THR A 105 -10.37 -14.50 -6.56
CA THR A 105 -10.20 -15.31 -5.34
C THR A 105 -9.13 -14.73 -4.43
N ILE A 106 -8.00 -14.28 -5.00
CA ILE A 106 -6.93 -13.64 -4.22
C ILE A 106 -7.42 -12.32 -3.61
N PHE A 107 -8.22 -11.53 -4.33
CA PHE A 107 -8.80 -10.31 -3.78
C PHE A 107 -9.82 -10.58 -2.68
N GLU A 108 -10.66 -11.61 -2.82
CA GLU A 108 -11.60 -12.01 -1.77
C GLU A 108 -10.86 -12.42 -0.50
N GLU A 109 -9.80 -13.21 -0.61
CA GLU A 109 -8.95 -13.58 0.53
C GLU A 109 -8.27 -12.34 1.14
N GLN A 110 -7.68 -11.50 0.30
CA GLN A 110 -6.97 -10.29 0.72
C GLN A 110 -7.88 -9.30 1.45
N LEU A 111 -9.07 -9.02 0.92
CA LEU A 111 -10.02 -8.07 1.50
C LEU A 111 -10.65 -8.56 2.81
N ASN A 112 -10.55 -9.86 3.10
CA ASN A 112 -10.95 -10.45 4.37
C ASN A 112 -9.78 -10.60 5.36
N MET A 113 -8.56 -10.19 5.00
CA MET A 113 -7.42 -10.28 5.91
C MET A 113 -7.63 -9.39 7.15
N PRO A 114 -7.47 -9.93 8.36
CA PRO A 114 -7.52 -9.15 9.58
C PRO A 114 -6.48 -8.03 9.57
N GLY A 115 -6.90 -6.83 9.99
CA GLY A 115 -6.01 -5.66 10.07
C GLY A 115 -5.83 -4.90 8.75
N LEU A 116 -6.46 -5.33 7.65
CA LEU A 116 -6.50 -4.55 6.43
C LEU A 116 -7.31 -3.27 6.63
N ILE A 117 -6.71 -2.13 6.24
CA ILE A 117 -7.37 -0.83 6.22
C ILE A 117 -7.56 -0.44 4.75
N MET A 118 -8.81 -0.19 4.36
CA MET A 118 -9.13 0.32 3.03
C MET A 118 -9.51 1.79 3.11
N LEU A 119 -8.82 2.63 2.33
CA LEU A 119 -9.21 4.03 2.10
C LEU A 119 -9.86 4.12 0.72
N ARG A 120 -11.11 4.57 0.65
CA ARG A 120 -11.89 4.71 -0.59
C ARG A 120 -12.09 6.17 -0.95
N ALA A 121 -11.72 6.55 -2.16
CA ALA A 121 -12.06 7.82 -2.79
C ALA A 121 -13.40 7.69 -3.50
N VAL A 122 -14.38 8.50 -3.10
CA VAL A 122 -15.77 8.44 -3.56
C VAL A 122 -16.15 9.77 -4.20
N HIS A 123 -16.68 9.72 -5.42
CA HIS A 123 -17.26 10.86 -6.13
C HIS A 123 -18.71 10.52 -6.49
N GLN A 124 -19.66 11.38 -6.10
CA GLN A 124 -21.09 11.17 -6.37
C GLN A 124 -21.60 9.77 -5.97
N ASN A 125 -21.18 9.27 -4.80
CA ASN A 125 -21.46 7.92 -4.27
C ASN A 125 -20.84 6.74 -5.03
N ILE A 126 -19.95 7.00 -5.99
CA ILE A 126 -19.23 5.98 -6.75
C ILE A 126 -17.76 5.96 -6.30
N GLY A 127 -17.22 4.78 -5.99
CA GLY A 127 -15.79 4.63 -5.74
C GLY A 127 -14.98 4.89 -7.02
N VAL A 128 -14.12 5.91 -6.98
CA VAL A 128 -13.25 6.30 -8.08
C VAL A 128 -11.78 5.96 -7.82
N GLY A 129 -11.48 5.45 -6.64
CA GLY A 129 -10.15 4.95 -6.30
C GLY A 129 -10.10 4.37 -4.89
N ALA A 130 -9.10 3.55 -4.62
CA ALA A 130 -8.87 3.00 -3.29
C ALA A 130 -7.41 2.70 -3.03
N GLN A 131 -7.04 2.68 -1.74
CA GLN A 131 -5.77 2.18 -1.24
C GLN A 131 -6.01 1.11 -0.17
N LEU A 132 -5.19 0.07 -0.22
CA LEU A 132 -5.14 -1.00 0.77
C LEU A 132 -3.88 -0.83 1.61
N TRP A 133 -4.05 -0.79 2.93
CA TRP A 133 -2.98 -0.56 3.88
C TRP A 133 -2.94 -1.65 4.95
N PHE A 134 -1.73 -2.02 5.36
CA PHE A 134 -1.49 -2.76 6.60
C PHE A 134 -0.76 -1.87 7.59
N SER A 135 -0.90 -2.17 8.88
CA SER A 135 -0.10 -1.53 9.92
C SER A 135 0.51 -2.60 10.80
N GLN A 136 1.82 -2.49 11.02
CA GLN A 136 2.56 -3.33 11.95
C GLN A 136 3.49 -2.44 12.76
N GLU A 137 3.40 -2.54 14.08
CA GLU A 137 4.17 -1.70 15.02
C GLU A 137 4.06 -0.21 14.68
N GLU A 138 5.18 0.46 14.41
CA GLU A 138 5.23 1.89 14.08
C GLU A 138 5.19 2.17 12.56
N VAL A 139 4.79 1.21 11.72
CA VAL A 139 4.83 1.33 10.26
C VAL A 139 3.48 1.03 9.62
N GLY A 140 3.03 1.93 8.73
CA GLY A 140 1.91 1.70 7.82
C GLY A 140 2.40 1.39 6.41
N TYR A 141 2.04 0.24 5.85
CA TYR A 141 2.48 -0.24 4.54
C TYR A 141 1.38 -0.05 3.50
N ASN A 142 1.65 0.76 2.47
CA ASN A 142 0.78 0.87 1.31
C ASN A 142 0.92 -0.40 0.47
N HIS A 143 -0.11 -1.22 0.47
CA HIS A 143 -0.05 -2.52 -0.18
C HIS A 143 -0.44 -2.46 -1.65
N LEU A 144 -1.62 -1.90 -1.95
CA LEU A 144 -2.12 -1.74 -3.31
C LEU A 144 -2.90 -0.44 -3.46
N THR A 145 -2.83 0.16 -4.64
CA THR A 145 -3.61 1.34 -5.01
C THR A 145 -4.21 1.12 -6.40
N ALA A 146 -5.50 1.39 -6.55
CA ALA A 146 -6.20 1.28 -7.83
C ALA A 146 -7.16 2.46 -8.01
N ILE A 147 -7.20 3.04 -9.22
CA ILE A 147 -7.90 4.29 -9.52
C ILE A 147 -8.62 4.12 -10.87
N SER A 148 -9.87 4.57 -10.97
CA SER A 148 -10.61 4.57 -12.24
C SER A 148 -10.21 5.74 -13.14
N GLU A 149 -10.62 5.72 -14.40
CA GLU A 149 -10.42 6.85 -15.32
C GLU A 149 -10.96 8.17 -14.76
N THR A 150 -12.18 8.16 -14.21
CA THR A 150 -12.76 9.31 -13.51
C THR A 150 -11.89 9.75 -12.34
N GLY A 151 -11.36 8.80 -11.56
CA GLY A 151 -10.46 9.08 -10.44
C GLY A 151 -9.15 9.76 -10.88
N TYR A 152 -8.59 9.37 -12.03
CA TYR A 152 -7.44 10.06 -12.62
C TYR A 152 -7.76 11.50 -12.98
N GLY A 153 -8.91 11.74 -13.62
CA GLY A 153 -9.37 13.10 -13.97
C GLY A 153 -9.61 13.99 -12.74
N LEU A 154 -10.03 13.39 -11.63
CA LEU A 154 -10.31 14.07 -10.35
C LEU A 154 -9.10 14.12 -9.41
N TYR A 155 -7.93 13.63 -9.82
CA TYR A 155 -6.73 13.58 -8.97
C TYR A 155 -6.95 12.78 -7.67
N ALA A 156 -7.76 11.72 -7.71
CA ALA A 156 -8.15 10.92 -6.54
C ALA A 156 -6.95 10.35 -5.77
N SER A 157 -5.86 9.99 -6.46
CA SER A 157 -4.62 9.53 -5.82
C SER A 157 -4.02 10.57 -4.88
N TYR A 158 -4.10 11.86 -5.20
CA TYR A 158 -3.62 12.94 -4.32
C TYR A 158 -4.51 13.09 -3.09
N ALA A 159 -5.84 12.97 -3.24
CA ALA A 159 -6.76 12.96 -2.11
C ALA A 159 -6.47 11.78 -1.17
N LEU A 160 -6.32 10.58 -1.74
CA LEU A 160 -6.03 9.35 -1.00
C LEU A 160 -4.71 9.47 -0.23
N GLN A 161 -3.61 9.85 -0.87
CA GLN A 161 -2.31 9.94 -0.20
C GLN A 161 -2.28 11.04 0.88
N TRP A 162 -2.89 12.19 0.61
CA TRP A 162 -3.02 13.24 1.62
C TRP A 162 -3.84 12.78 2.82
N TYR A 163 -4.97 12.11 2.56
CA TYR A 163 -5.81 11.57 3.62
C TYR A 163 -5.07 10.48 4.40
N ALA A 164 -4.40 9.54 3.74
CA ALA A 164 -3.62 8.48 4.36
C ALA A 164 -2.55 9.05 5.31
N THR A 165 -1.76 10.02 4.84
CA THR A 165 -0.72 10.70 5.65
C THR A 165 -1.31 11.26 6.94
N ARG A 166 -2.47 11.91 6.86
CA ARG A 166 -3.15 12.46 8.05
C ARG A 166 -3.78 11.36 8.91
N PHE A 167 -4.42 10.37 8.29
CA PHE A 167 -5.08 9.27 8.98
C PHE A 167 -4.10 8.46 9.82
N PHE A 168 -2.87 8.27 9.35
CA PHE A 168 -1.84 7.49 10.03
C PHE A 168 -0.95 8.32 10.98
N SER A 169 -0.97 9.65 10.91
CA SER A 169 -0.07 10.53 11.68
C SER A 169 -0.13 10.40 13.21
N ASP A 170 -1.23 9.88 13.74
CA ASP A 170 -1.42 9.62 15.17
C ASP A 170 -1.37 8.11 15.51
N LYS A 171 -1.04 7.25 14.54
CA LYS A 171 -1.10 5.78 14.66
C LYS A 171 0.24 5.11 14.48
N VAL A 172 1.05 5.62 13.56
CA VAL A 172 2.34 5.04 13.18
C VAL A 172 3.36 6.15 12.97
N ARG A 173 4.64 5.81 13.09
CA ARG A 173 5.73 6.76 12.84
C ARG A 173 6.09 6.84 11.37
N TRP A 174 5.99 5.73 10.65
CA TRP A 174 6.43 5.62 9.26
C TRP A 174 5.30 5.20 8.34
N LEU A 175 5.30 5.72 7.12
CA LEU A 175 4.59 5.09 6.01
C LEU A 175 5.59 4.53 5.02
N ASP A 176 5.46 3.25 4.70
CA ASP A 176 6.11 2.63 3.55
C ASP A 176 5.20 2.77 2.32
N LEU A 177 5.67 3.52 1.32
CA LEU A 177 4.94 3.74 0.07
C LEU A 177 5.28 2.70 -1.00
N GLY A 178 6.16 1.73 -0.68
CA GLY A 178 6.65 0.70 -1.57
C GLY A 178 7.77 1.16 -2.52
N GLY A 179 8.13 0.26 -3.44
CA GLY A 179 9.15 0.45 -4.49
C GLY A 179 8.94 -0.43 -5.72
#